data_AF-A0A2V9VAG5-F1
#
_entry.id   AF-A0A2V9VAG5-F1
#
_cell.length_a   1.000
_cell.length_b   1.000
_cell.length_c   1.000
_cell.angle_alpha   90.00
_cell.angle_beta   90.00
_cell.angle_gamma   90.00
#
_symmetry.space_group_name_H-M   'P 1'
#
loop_
_entity.id
_entity.type
_entity.pdbx_description
1 polymer ?
#
loop_
_entity_poly.entity_id
_entity_poly.type
_entity_poly.pdbx_seq_one_letter_code
_entity_poly.pdbx_strand_id
1 'polypeptide(L)'
;MQNVITKEKETAREARPRETTVEFFASFAGVLVTGLFIITFILQAFEIPSSSMEDTLLIGDHVFVNREQFALPTRWIGPLMPYRNIRQGDVVVFLSPSEHGLFVVKRIIGIPGDRIHLREGVVYRNGKKLDEPYVRYKDGPNSEYTRSYRENFPAVAPGTSNLTPDWESSLPKYVDGEDLVVPPGNYFAMGDNRNVSYDSRFWGFIPQENVIGRPMFMYWSFTTPRDQYEKHSMGDRLGFLAHIIIHFFDETRWSRTLKVVQ
;
A
#
# COMPACT_ATOMS: atom_id res chain seq x y z
N MET A 1 -40.11 -67.60 -20.95
CA MET A 1 -40.86 -66.52 -20.28
C MET A 1 -39.96 -65.90 -19.23
N GLN A 2 -39.95 -64.56 -19.20
CA GLN A 2 -39.46 -63.68 -18.11
C GLN A 2 -37.99 -63.78 -17.70
N ASN A 3 -37.19 -62.83 -18.21
CA ASN A 3 -36.38 -61.92 -17.40
C ASN A 3 -35.91 -60.74 -18.27
N VAL A 4 -36.88 -60.07 -18.90
CA VAL A 4 -36.72 -58.85 -19.69
C VAL A 4 -37.24 -57.67 -18.86
N ILE A 5 -36.75 -57.46 -17.63
CA ILE A 5 -37.07 -56.24 -16.87
C ILE A 5 -35.91 -55.89 -15.92
N THR A 6 -34.74 -55.57 -16.47
CA THR A 6 -33.68 -54.82 -15.76
C THR A 6 -32.85 -53.97 -16.75
N LYS A 7 -33.49 -53.46 -17.79
CA LYS A 7 -32.98 -52.33 -18.57
C LYS A 7 -33.89 -51.14 -18.33
N GLU A 8 -33.33 -50.11 -17.71
CA GLU A 8 -33.75 -48.68 -17.73
C GLU A 8 -33.61 -48.08 -16.34
N LYS A 9 -32.38 -47.69 -16.01
CA LYS A 9 -32.05 -46.43 -15.31
C LYS A 9 -30.53 -46.26 -15.27
N GLU A 10 -29.89 -46.38 -16.43
CA GLU A 10 -28.67 -45.60 -16.63
C GLU A 10 -29.14 -44.17 -16.87
N THR A 11 -29.06 -43.34 -15.83
CA THR A 11 -29.16 -41.89 -15.93
C THR A 11 -28.25 -41.44 -17.06
N ALA A 12 -28.87 -41.13 -18.21
CA ALA A 12 -28.22 -40.41 -19.29
C ALA A 12 -27.66 -39.13 -18.71
N ARG A 13 -26.35 -39.12 -18.46
CA ARG A 13 -25.60 -37.93 -18.12
C ARG A 13 -25.70 -37.07 -19.38
N GLU A 14 -26.61 -36.10 -19.40
CA GLU A 14 -26.79 -35.20 -20.53
C GLU A 14 -25.41 -34.72 -21.00
N ALA A 15 -25.03 -35.12 -22.21
CA ALA A 15 -23.79 -34.67 -22.82
C ALA A 15 -23.91 -33.15 -22.97
N ARG A 16 -23.10 -32.40 -22.21
CA ARG A 16 -23.08 -30.94 -22.30
C ARG A 16 -22.94 -30.56 -23.78
N PRO A 17 -23.80 -29.68 -24.32
CA PRO A 17 -23.69 -29.28 -25.72
C PRO A 17 -22.26 -28.77 -25.96
N ARG A 18 -21.63 -29.20 -27.07
CA ARG A 18 -20.30 -28.72 -27.45
C ARG A 18 -20.41 -27.21 -27.67
N GLU A 19 -19.69 -26.43 -26.88
CA GLU A 19 -19.66 -24.99 -27.06
C GLU A 19 -19.25 -24.66 -28.49
N THR A 20 -20.06 -23.84 -29.14
CA THR A 20 -19.74 -23.31 -30.46
C THR A 20 -18.56 -22.35 -30.31
N THR A 21 -17.70 -22.20 -31.32
CA THR A 21 -16.58 -21.23 -31.29
C THR A 21 -17.04 -19.83 -30.87
N VAL A 22 -18.26 -19.43 -31.25
CA VAL A 22 -18.88 -18.16 -30.84
C VAL A 22 -19.18 -18.12 -29.34
N GLU A 23 -19.70 -19.20 -28.76
CA GLU A 23 -20.00 -19.30 -27.31
C GLU A 23 -18.71 -19.27 -26.48
N PHE A 24 -17.64 -19.90 -26.98
CA PHE A 24 -16.31 -19.82 -26.38
C PHE A 24 -15.79 -18.37 -26.36
N PHE A 25 -15.81 -17.66 -27.49
CA PHE A 25 -15.36 -16.27 -27.55
C PHE A 25 -16.25 -15.33 -26.72
N ALA A 26 -17.56 -15.54 -26.72
CA ALA A 26 -18.49 -14.77 -25.89
C ALA A 26 -18.22 -14.97 -24.40
N SER A 27 -17.98 -16.21 -23.97
CA SER A 27 -17.64 -16.54 -22.58
C SER A 27 -16.29 -15.95 -22.17
N PHE A 28 -15.28 -16.06 -23.04
CA PHE A 28 -13.96 -15.46 -22.82
C PHE A 28 -14.03 -13.93 -22.72
N ALA A 29 -14.77 -13.28 -23.63
CA ALA A 29 -15.02 -11.85 -23.58
C ALA A 29 -15.75 -11.46 -22.29
N GLY A 30 -16.74 -12.24 -21.85
CA GLY A 30 -17.45 -12.03 -20.59
C GLY A 30 -16.54 -12.08 -19.36
N VAL A 31 -15.65 -13.07 -19.29
CA VAL A 31 -14.64 -13.19 -18.23
C VAL A 31 -13.66 -12.01 -18.28
N LEU A 32 -13.18 -11.63 -19.47
CA LEU A 32 -12.25 -10.53 -19.66
C LEU A 32 -12.88 -9.19 -19.23
N VAL A 33 -14.11 -8.89 -19.66
CA VAL A 33 -14.83 -7.66 -19.29
C VAL A 33 -15.11 -7.64 -17.79
N THR A 34 -15.51 -8.76 -17.20
CA THR A 34 -15.75 -8.86 -15.75
C THR A 34 -14.45 -8.66 -14.97
N GLY A 35 -13.36 -9.30 -15.39
CA GLY A 35 -12.04 -9.11 -14.80
C GLY A 35 -11.57 -7.66 -14.92
N LEU A 36 -11.67 -7.07 -16.11
CA LEU A 36 -11.35 -5.66 -16.36
C LEU A 36 -12.19 -4.72 -15.47
N PHE A 37 -13.48 -4.99 -15.31
CA PHE A 37 -14.34 -4.22 -14.42
C PHE A 37 -13.86 -4.30 -12.96
N ILE A 38 -13.57 -5.50 -12.46
CA ILE A 38 -13.07 -5.70 -11.10
C ILE A 38 -11.74 -4.96 -10.89
N ILE A 39 -10.77 -5.09 -11.80
CA ILE A 39 -9.45 -4.43 -11.67
C ILE A 39 -9.46 -2.93 -12.00
N THR A 40 -10.54 -2.40 -12.56
CA THR A 40 -10.64 -0.96 -12.86
C THR A 40 -11.37 -0.23 -11.74
N PHE A 41 -12.44 -0.84 -11.21
CA PHE A 41 -13.34 -0.18 -10.25
C PHE A 41 -13.18 -0.66 -8.80
N ILE A 42 -12.72 -1.90 -8.57
CA ILE A 42 -12.69 -2.48 -7.22
C ILE A 42 -11.26 -2.54 -6.68
N LEU A 43 -10.32 -3.03 -7.49
CA LEU A 43 -8.93 -3.23 -7.10
C LEU A 43 -8.03 -2.35 -7.95
N GLN A 44 -7.04 -1.70 -7.36
CA GLN A 44 -5.99 -1.03 -8.12
C GLN A 44 -4.64 -1.72 -7.89
N ALA A 45 -3.91 -2.00 -8.96
CA ALA A 45 -2.57 -2.57 -8.88
C ALA A 45 -1.52 -1.46 -8.77
N PHE A 46 -0.58 -1.61 -7.83
CA PHE A 46 0.58 -0.73 -7.67
C PHE A 46 1.86 -1.55 -7.56
N GLU A 47 2.94 -1.04 -8.14
CA GLU A 47 4.31 -1.50 -7.86
C GLU A 47 4.92 -0.65 -6.74
N ILE A 48 5.69 -1.27 -5.86
CA ILE A 48 6.41 -0.60 -4.78
C ILE A 48 7.84 -0.25 -5.24
N PRO A 49 8.17 1.03 -5.46
CA PRO A 49 9.48 1.42 -5.96
C PRO A 49 10.50 1.74 -4.85
N SER A 50 10.06 1.88 -3.59
CA SER A 50 10.91 2.36 -2.49
C SER A 50 11.02 1.38 -1.32
N SER A 51 12.12 1.46 -0.57
CA SER A 51 12.35 0.67 0.66
C SER A 51 11.83 1.32 1.94
N SER A 52 10.97 2.34 1.83
CA SER A 52 10.46 3.06 3.01
C SER A 52 9.58 2.19 3.93
N MET A 53 8.97 1.14 3.37
CA MET A 53 8.13 0.17 4.06
C MET A 53 8.79 -1.21 4.16
N GLU A 54 10.13 -1.28 4.06
CA GLU A 54 10.89 -2.54 4.00
C GLU A 54 10.56 -3.50 5.16
N ASP A 55 10.65 -4.81 4.89
CA ASP A 55 10.10 -5.96 5.64
C ASP A 55 8.58 -6.14 5.49
N THR A 56 7.80 -5.05 5.46
CA THR A 56 6.37 -5.09 5.13
C THR A 56 6.16 -5.17 3.62
N LEU A 57 6.69 -4.17 2.89
CA LEU A 57 6.70 -4.06 1.44
C LEU A 57 8.13 -3.84 0.94
N LEU A 58 8.55 -4.67 0.01
CA LEU A 58 9.87 -4.61 -0.62
C LEU A 58 9.79 -3.97 -2.00
N ILE A 59 10.92 -3.43 -2.46
CA ILE A 59 11.05 -2.92 -3.84
C ILE A 59 10.77 -4.06 -4.82
N GLY A 60 9.92 -3.81 -5.81
CA GLY A 60 9.43 -4.80 -6.78
C GLY A 60 8.24 -5.65 -6.30
N ASP A 61 7.70 -5.39 -5.10
CA ASP A 61 6.40 -5.93 -4.71
C ASP A 61 5.29 -5.27 -5.55
N HIS A 62 4.38 -6.09 -6.03
CA HIS A 62 3.17 -5.65 -6.71
C HIS A 62 1.96 -5.97 -5.84
N VAL A 63 1.21 -4.94 -5.48
CA VAL A 63 0.13 -5.01 -4.49
C VAL A 63 -1.21 -4.63 -5.11
N PHE A 64 -2.27 -5.33 -4.68
CA PHE A 64 -3.63 -4.86 -4.90
C PHE A 64 -4.08 -3.98 -3.74
N VAL A 65 -4.68 -2.84 -4.08
CA VAL A 65 -5.21 -1.86 -3.14
C VAL A 65 -6.73 -1.85 -3.22
N ASN A 66 -7.37 -1.97 -2.06
CA ASN A 66 -8.79 -1.76 -1.89
C ASN A 66 -9.08 -0.27 -1.73
N ARG A 67 -9.70 0.35 -2.75
CA ARG A 67 -10.05 1.77 -2.73
C ARG A 67 -11.27 2.07 -1.86
N GLU A 68 -12.17 1.11 -1.75
CA GLU A 68 -13.46 1.28 -1.09
C GLU A 68 -13.34 1.30 0.43
N GLN A 69 -12.41 0.56 1.02
CA GLN A 69 -12.37 0.38 2.48
C GLN A 69 -12.24 1.69 3.25
N PHE A 70 -11.50 2.68 2.73
CA PHE A 70 -11.28 3.98 3.35
C PHE A 70 -12.01 5.12 2.65
N ALA A 71 -12.84 4.82 1.65
CA ALA A 71 -13.62 5.82 0.95
C ALA A 71 -14.73 6.40 1.86
N LEU A 72 -15.16 7.62 1.54
CA LEU A 72 -16.27 8.26 2.24
C LEU A 72 -17.58 7.51 1.97
N PRO A 73 -18.42 7.26 2.99
CA PRO A 73 -19.68 6.57 2.81
C PRO A 73 -20.60 7.28 1.82
N THR A 74 -21.04 6.57 0.79
CA THR A 74 -22.00 7.10 -0.19
C THR A 74 -23.43 6.91 0.31
N ARG A 75 -24.33 7.88 0.09
CA ARG A 75 -25.70 7.87 0.66
C ARG A 75 -26.57 6.66 0.27
N TRP A 76 -26.42 6.13 -0.94
CA TRP A 76 -27.32 5.10 -1.49
C TRP A 76 -26.81 3.65 -1.36
N ILE A 77 -25.49 3.45 -1.28
CA ILE A 77 -24.88 2.11 -1.08
C ILE A 77 -24.11 1.98 0.24
N GLY A 78 -24.07 3.07 1.03
CA GLY A 78 -23.40 3.22 2.32
C GLY A 78 -23.50 2.01 3.25
N PRO A 79 -24.72 1.56 3.60
CA PRO A 79 -24.91 0.46 4.54
C PRO A 79 -24.45 -0.91 4.03
N LEU A 80 -24.29 -1.10 2.72
CA LEU A 80 -23.89 -2.38 2.12
C LEU A 80 -22.38 -2.50 1.94
N MET A 81 -21.69 -1.37 1.82
CA MET A 81 -20.25 -1.34 1.58
C MET A 81 -19.47 -1.46 2.89
N PRO A 82 -18.35 -2.21 2.92
CA PRO A 82 -17.54 -2.43 4.11
C PRO A 82 -16.64 -1.22 4.43
N TYR A 83 -17.20 -0.01 4.47
CA TYR A 83 -16.49 1.20 4.84
C TYR A 83 -15.97 1.11 6.27
N ARG A 84 -14.71 1.50 6.49
CA ARG A 84 -14.09 1.53 7.80
C ARG A 84 -13.23 2.78 7.94
N ASN A 85 -13.33 3.45 9.09
CA ASN A 85 -12.39 4.52 9.42
C ASN A 85 -10.96 3.99 9.56
N ILE A 86 -10.01 4.81 9.10
CA ILE A 86 -8.58 4.56 9.26
C ILE A 86 -8.25 4.53 10.76
N ARG A 87 -7.46 3.54 11.15
CA ARG A 87 -7.00 3.34 12.53
C ARG A 87 -5.48 3.42 12.57
N GLN A 88 -4.95 3.68 13.75
CA GLN A 88 -3.52 3.53 13.99
C GLN A 88 -3.09 2.10 13.64
N GLY A 89 -1.93 1.99 12.99
CA GLY A 89 -1.35 0.74 12.51
C GLY A 89 -1.76 0.37 11.08
N ASP A 90 -2.79 1.00 10.50
CA ASP A 90 -3.17 0.73 9.11
C ASP A 90 -2.08 1.16 8.14
N VAL A 91 -1.75 0.30 7.17
CA VAL A 91 -0.96 0.68 6.00
C VAL A 91 -1.90 1.32 4.99
N VAL A 92 -1.53 2.48 4.47
CA VAL A 92 -2.35 3.26 3.53
C VAL A 92 -1.55 3.62 2.29
N VAL A 93 -2.23 3.61 1.14
CA VAL A 93 -1.74 4.27 -0.08
C VAL A 93 -2.45 5.62 -0.18
N PHE A 94 -1.69 6.68 -0.41
CA PHE A 94 -2.21 8.04 -0.48
C PHE A 94 -1.43 8.87 -1.51
N LEU A 95 -2.03 9.97 -1.94
CA LEU A 95 -1.36 10.98 -2.76
C LEU A 95 -0.46 11.85 -1.87
N SER A 96 0.81 11.97 -2.23
CA SER A 96 1.77 12.76 -1.47
C SER A 96 1.32 14.23 -1.38
N PRO A 97 1.29 14.84 -0.19
CA PRO A 97 1.01 16.26 -0.06
C PRO A 97 2.22 17.13 -0.48
N SER A 98 3.43 16.57 -0.55
CA SER A 98 4.63 17.30 -0.97
C SER A 98 4.84 17.31 -2.48
N GLU A 99 4.32 16.31 -3.20
CA GLU A 99 4.57 16.10 -4.62
C GLU A 99 3.30 15.63 -5.32
N HIS A 100 2.81 16.46 -6.24
CA HIS A 100 1.57 16.19 -6.96
C HIS A 100 1.70 14.95 -7.86
N GLY A 101 0.72 14.06 -7.77
CA GLY A 101 0.65 12.85 -8.61
C GLY A 101 1.47 11.67 -8.10
N LEU A 102 2.25 11.83 -7.03
CA LEU A 102 3.04 10.75 -6.45
C LEU A 102 2.21 9.93 -5.46
N PHE A 103 2.07 8.63 -5.71
CA PHE A 103 1.48 7.69 -4.75
C PHE A 103 2.53 7.20 -3.77
N VAL A 104 2.21 7.25 -2.48
CA VAL A 104 3.12 6.81 -1.40
C VAL A 104 2.40 5.82 -0.50
N VAL A 105 3.14 4.83 -0.01
CA VAL A 105 2.66 3.88 0.99
C VAL A 105 3.36 4.15 2.32
N LYS A 106 2.57 4.32 3.39
CA LYS A 106 3.06 4.50 4.78
C LYS A 106 2.12 3.84 5.79
N ARG A 107 2.59 3.69 7.01
CA ARG A 107 1.77 3.22 8.14
C ARG A 107 1.28 4.39 8.97
N ILE A 108 -0.01 4.37 9.31
CA ILE A 108 -0.65 5.38 10.16
C ILE A 108 -0.17 5.22 11.59
N ILE A 109 0.41 6.27 12.13
CA ILE A 109 0.89 6.34 13.52
C ILE A 109 -0.06 7.16 14.38
N GLY A 110 -0.57 8.26 13.85
CA GLY A 110 -1.54 9.13 14.53
C GLY A 110 -2.80 9.36 13.70
N ILE A 111 -3.94 9.32 14.36
CA ILE A 111 -5.26 9.70 13.85
C ILE A 111 -5.69 11.04 14.48
N PRO A 112 -6.75 11.72 13.99
CA PRO A 112 -7.18 13.01 14.53
C PRO A 112 -7.29 13.04 16.06
N GLY A 113 -6.66 14.05 16.67
CA GLY A 113 -6.62 14.26 18.11
C GLY A 113 -5.49 13.55 18.85
N ASP A 114 -4.74 12.66 18.19
CA ASP A 114 -3.59 12.02 18.81
C ASP A 114 -2.44 13.01 19.04
N ARG A 115 -1.71 12.77 20.13
CA ARG A 115 -0.46 13.43 20.51
C ARG A 115 0.71 12.50 20.22
N ILE A 116 1.62 12.90 19.34
CA ILE A 116 2.73 12.08 18.86
C ILE A 116 4.05 12.76 19.16
N HIS A 117 4.97 12.04 19.79
CA HIS A 117 6.37 12.44 19.88
C HIS A 117 7.28 11.22 19.79
N LEU A 118 8.54 11.47 19.46
CA LEU A 118 9.59 10.46 19.40
C LEU A 118 10.70 10.84 20.37
N ARG A 119 11.27 9.83 21.02
CA ARG A 119 12.49 9.96 21.83
C ARG A 119 13.40 8.78 21.50
N GLU A 120 14.62 9.07 21.08
CA GLU A 120 15.62 8.05 20.72
C GLU A 120 15.07 7.01 19.73
N GLY A 121 14.24 7.46 18.78
CA GLY A 121 13.65 6.62 17.74
C GLY A 121 12.37 5.89 18.15
N VAL A 122 11.99 5.90 19.43
CA VAL A 122 10.78 5.26 19.94
C VAL A 122 9.59 6.21 19.82
N VAL A 123 8.49 5.74 19.24
CA VAL A 123 7.25 6.51 19.12
C VAL A 123 6.43 6.40 20.41
N TYR A 124 5.97 7.56 20.89
CA TYR A 124 4.98 7.69 21.94
C TYR A 124 3.72 8.31 21.36
N ARG A 125 2.58 7.66 21.62
CA ARG A 125 1.25 8.11 21.22
C ARG A 125 0.40 8.32 22.46
N ASN A 126 -0.10 9.53 22.65
CA ASN A 126 -0.89 9.93 23.82
C ASN A 126 -0.17 9.57 25.14
N GLY A 127 1.15 9.84 25.19
CA GLY A 127 2.03 9.53 26.33
C GLY A 127 2.39 8.05 26.52
N LYS A 128 1.88 7.14 25.69
CA LYS A 128 2.18 5.70 25.77
C LYS A 128 3.15 5.28 24.68
N LYS A 129 4.19 4.53 25.05
CA LYS A 129 5.08 3.88 24.10
C LYS A 129 4.28 2.98 23.17
N LEU A 130 4.47 3.14 21.87
CA LEU A 130 3.83 2.31 20.85
C LEU A 130 4.62 1.00 20.68
N ASP A 131 3.91 -0.11 20.54
CA ASP A 131 4.51 -1.41 20.20
C ASP A 131 4.60 -1.53 18.68
N GLU A 132 5.82 -1.61 18.17
CA GLU A 132 6.11 -1.49 16.73
C GLU A 132 7.05 -2.61 16.24
N PRO A 133 6.61 -3.89 16.28
CA PRO A 133 7.47 -5.03 15.88
C PRO A 133 7.88 -5.00 14.40
N TYR A 134 7.15 -4.23 13.58
CA TYR A 134 7.41 -3.99 12.16
C TYR A 134 8.54 -2.99 11.90
N VAL A 135 8.97 -2.21 12.90
CA VAL A 135 9.96 -1.14 12.71
C VAL A 135 11.35 -1.71 12.49
N ARG A 136 12.08 -1.08 11.57
CA ARG A 136 13.50 -1.32 11.34
C ARG A 136 14.27 -0.02 11.26
N TYR A 137 15.52 -0.11 11.73
CA TYR A 137 16.52 0.93 11.63
C TYR A 137 17.66 0.36 10.78
N LYS A 138 17.49 0.37 9.45
CA LYS A 138 18.60 0.02 8.55
C LYS A 138 19.54 1.22 8.45
N ASP A 139 20.83 0.96 8.32
CA ASP A 139 21.84 2.01 8.14
C ASP A 139 21.59 2.70 6.79
N GLY A 140 21.18 3.97 6.87
CA GLY A 140 21.13 4.88 5.74
C GLY A 140 22.24 5.93 5.90
N PRO A 141 22.68 6.59 4.81
CA PRO A 141 23.70 7.64 4.85
C PRO A 141 23.13 8.94 5.46
N ASN A 142 22.54 8.86 6.64
CA ASN A 142 21.99 10.01 7.32
C ASN A 142 23.10 10.75 8.04
N SER A 143 23.15 12.07 7.87
CA SER A 143 23.91 12.91 8.79
C SER A 143 23.44 12.67 10.24
N GLU A 144 24.35 12.83 11.20
CA GLU A 144 24.03 12.74 12.64
C GLU A 144 22.84 13.65 13.00
N TYR A 145 22.80 14.83 12.39
CA TYR A 145 21.69 15.77 12.55
C TYR A 145 20.36 15.23 12.04
N THR A 146 20.32 14.68 10.81
CA THR A 146 19.10 14.08 10.24
C THR A 146 18.61 12.91 11.09
N ARG A 147 19.55 12.14 11.65
CA ARG A 147 19.22 11.06 12.59
C ARG A 147 18.59 11.60 13.87
N SER A 148 19.20 12.60 14.49
CA SER A 148 18.69 13.23 15.71
C SER A 148 17.28 13.79 15.51
N TYR A 149 17.04 14.47 14.38
CA TYR A 149 15.71 14.95 14.00
C TYR A 149 14.68 13.81 13.89
N ARG A 150 15.02 12.74 13.17
CA ARG A 150 14.14 11.59 12.96
C ARG A 150 13.80 10.85 14.25
N GLU A 151 14.74 10.79 15.17
CA GLU A 151 14.64 10.03 16.42
C GLU A 151 14.00 10.83 17.56
N ASN A 152 14.01 12.17 17.50
CA ASN A 152 13.52 13.05 18.56
C ASN A 152 12.49 14.07 18.07
N PHE A 153 11.73 13.73 17.03
CA PHE A 153 10.67 14.57 16.48
C PHE A 153 9.48 14.72 17.46
N PRO A 154 8.85 15.89 17.63
CA PRO A 154 9.16 17.19 17.01
C PRO A 154 10.14 18.06 17.81
N ALA A 155 10.74 17.55 18.90
CA ALA A 155 11.56 18.32 19.84
C ALA A 155 12.84 18.89 19.20
N VAL A 156 13.42 18.19 18.23
CA VAL A 156 14.53 18.70 17.44
C VAL A 156 13.97 19.48 16.26
N ALA A 157 14.31 20.77 16.16
CA ALA A 157 13.96 21.59 15.01
C ALA A 157 14.55 20.96 13.74
N PRO A 158 13.85 21.04 12.61
CA PRO A 158 14.34 20.43 11.40
C PRO A 158 15.43 21.29 10.75
N GLY A 159 16.38 20.63 10.09
CA GLY A 159 17.47 21.30 9.39
C GLY A 159 17.02 21.71 8.01
N THR A 160 17.54 22.82 7.51
CA THR A 160 17.08 23.51 6.30
C THR A 160 17.10 22.70 4.99
N SER A 161 17.53 21.44 4.99
CA SER A 161 17.84 20.71 3.76
C SER A 161 16.82 19.67 3.31
N ASN A 162 15.70 19.41 3.99
CA ASN A 162 14.81 18.29 3.61
C ASN A 162 13.29 18.45 3.90
N LEU A 163 12.79 19.61 4.34
CA LEU A 163 11.34 19.77 4.56
C LEU A 163 10.68 20.46 3.39
N THR A 164 9.37 20.25 3.26
CA THR A 164 8.57 21.16 2.46
C THR A 164 8.50 22.53 3.15
N PRO A 165 8.61 23.65 2.42
CA PRO A 165 8.55 24.99 3.01
C PRO A 165 7.27 25.24 3.82
N ASP A 166 6.15 24.69 3.34
CA ASP A 166 4.87 24.78 4.02
C ASP A 166 4.87 24.06 5.37
N TRP A 167 5.55 22.92 5.46
CA TRP A 167 5.63 22.17 6.71
C TRP A 167 6.56 22.83 7.72
N GLU A 168 7.71 23.36 7.28
CA GLU A 168 8.62 24.10 8.16
C GLU A 168 7.91 25.28 8.85
N SER A 169 7.08 26.02 8.10
CA SER A 169 6.34 27.17 8.64
C SER A 169 5.12 26.81 9.48
N SER A 170 4.52 25.64 9.26
CA SER A 170 3.26 25.24 9.92
C SER A 170 3.46 24.28 11.10
N LEU A 171 4.56 23.51 11.13
CA LEU A 171 4.87 22.54 12.19
C LEU A 171 4.72 23.14 13.60
N PRO A 172 5.28 24.32 13.95
CA PRO A 172 5.17 24.86 15.30
C PRO A 172 3.72 25.11 15.76
N LYS A 173 2.77 25.30 14.83
CA LYS A 173 1.35 25.53 15.15
C LYS A 173 0.66 24.29 15.71
N TYR A 174 1.20 23.11 15.40
CA TYR A 174 0.64 21.82 15.79
C TYR A 174 1.41 21.17 16.95
N VAL A 175 2.48 21.81 17.43
CA VAL A 175 3.25 21.32 18.57
C VAL A 175 2.69 21.93 19.86
N ASP A 176 2.31 21.07 20.80
CA ASP A 176 1.85 21.43 22.14
C ASP A 176 2.75 20.74 23.18
N GLY A 177 3.63 21.52 23.80
CA GLY A 177 4.70 21.00 24.63
C GLY A 177 5.72 20.20 23.80
N GLU A 178 5.82 18.90 24.07
CA GLU A 178 6.69 17.99 23.32
C GLU A 178 5.94 17.21 22.24
N ASP A 179 4.61 17.30 22.20
CA ASP A 179 3.76 16.50 21.34
C ASP A 179 3.39 17.25 20.06
N LEU A 180 3.44 16.56 18.93
CA LEU A 180 2.70 16.95 17.73
C LEU A 180 1.25 16.49 17.86
N VAL A 181 0.30 17.43 17.77
CA VAL A 181 -1.14 17.16 17.79
C VAL A 181 -1.68 16.98 16.37
N VAL A 182 -2.26 15.83 16.07
CA VAL A 182 -2.84 15.54 14.76
C VAL A 182 -4.17 16.29 14.58
N PRO A 183 -4.33 17.17 13.59
CA PRO A 183 -5.56 17.94 13.42
C PRO A 183 -6.75 17.10 12.92
N PRO A 184 -7.99 17.60 13.02
CA PRO A 184 -9.17 16.98 12.42
C PRO A 184 -8.99 16.69 10.92
N GLY A 185 -9.54 15.56 10.46
CA GLY A 185 -9.51 15.17 9.05
C GLY A 185 -8.12 14.81 8.50
N ASN A 186 -7.12 14.72 9.36
CA ASN A 186 -5.72 14.52 8.98
C ASN A 186 -5.11 13.31 9.70
N TYR A 187 -4.06 12.75 9.12
CA TYR A 187 -3.33 11.61 9.67
C TYR A 187 -1.83 11.88 9.71
N PHE A 188 -1.15 11.28 10.68
CA PHE A 188 0.30 11.26 10.75
C PHE A 188 0.80 9.85 10.44
N ALA A 189 1.64 9.71 9.43
CA ALA A 189 2.12 8.42 8.96
C ALA A 189 3.64 8.36 8.86
N MET A 190 4.19 7.17 9.12
CA MET A 190 5.62 6.91 9.06
C MET A 190 5.90 5.66 8.24
N GLY A 191 7.10 5.59 7.66
CA GLY A 191 7.58 4.35 7.06
C GLY A 191 8.07 3.39 8.13
N ASP A 192 7.94 2.09 7.85
CA ASP A 192 8.44 1.03 8.73
C ASP A 192 9.98 1.03 8.79
N ASN A 193 10.64 1.45 7.70
CA ASN A 193 12.07 1.71 7.68
C ASN A 193 12.38 3.15 8.10
N ARG A 194 12.57 3.36 9.42
CA ARG A 194 12.54 4.68 10.08
C ARG A 194 13.64 5.64 9.65
N ASN A 195 14.80 5.11 9.32
CA ASN A 195 15.99 5.87 8.97
C ASN A 195 15.94 6.38 7.53
N VAL A 196 15.30 5.65 6.61
CA VAL A 196 15.29 6.00 5.18
C VAL A 196 13.98 6.61 4.71
N SER A 197 12.90 6.47 5.47
CA SER A 197 11.57 6.90 5.06
C SER A 197 11.42 8.42 5.02
N TYR A 198 11.05 8.98 3.87
CA TYR A 198 10.51 10.34 3.75
C TYR A 198 9.01 10.29 4.03
N ASP A 199 8.58 10.79 5.19
CA ASP A 199 7.23 10.63 5.74
C ASP A 199 6.74 11.87 6.48
N SER A 200 5.64 11.78 7.25
CA SER A 200 4.97 12.94 7.85
C SER A 200 5.85 13.82 8.73
N ARG A 201 7.00 13.31 9.18
CA ARG A 201 8.02 14.14 9.84
C ARG A 201 8.49 15.29 8.93
N PHE A 202 8.61 15.05 7.62
CA PHE A 202 9.21 15.98 6.66
C PHE A 202 8.23 16.81 5.84
N TRP A 203 7.01 16.29 5.61
CA TRP A 203 6.00 16.97 4.79
C TRP A 203 4.66 17.21 5.52
N GLY A 204 4.54 16.78 6.78
CA GLY A 204 3.37 17.05 7.61
C GLY A 204 2.27 16.00 7.52
N PHE A 205 1.02 16.44 7.63
CA PHE A 205 -0.11 15.54 7.75
C PHE A 205 -0.66 15.09 6.39
N ILE A 206 -1.35 13.94 6.39
CA ILE A 206 -2.10 13.41 5.24
C ILE A 206 -3.56 13.81 5.41
N PRO A 207 -4.11 14.69 4.55
CA PRO A 207 -5.55 14.93 4.52
C PRO A 207 -6.32 13.65 4.15
N GLN A 208 -7.49 13.43 4.74
CA GLN A 208 -8.29 12.23 4.48
C GLN A 208 -8.60 12.03 2.99
N GLU A 209 -8.84 13.11 2.27
CA GLU A 209 -9.09 13.12 0.82
C GLU A 209 -7.92 12.62 -0.02
N ASN A 210 -6.68 12.66 0.51
CA ASN A 210 -5.51 12.14 -0.19
C ASN A 210 -5.42 10.61 -0.09
N VAL A 211 -6.15 9.97 0.85
CA VAL A 211 -6.07 8.53 1.04
C VAL A 211 -6.79 7.81 -0.09
N ILE A 212 -6.05 6.94 -0.77
CA ILE A 212 -6.53 6.18 -1.93
C ILE A 212 -7.12 4.84 -1.50
N GLY A 213 -6.50 4.16 -0.52
CA GLY A 213 -6.99 2.86 -0.09
C GLY A 213 -6.00 2.04 0.74
N ARG A 214 -6.42 0.82 1.06
CA ARG A 214 -5.63 -0.14 1.83
C ARG A 214 -4.94 -1.15 0.90
N PRO A 215 -3.60 -1.30 0.94
CA PRO A 215 -2.94 -2.43 0.30
C PRO A 215 -3.38 -3.73 0.99
N MET A 216 -3.83 -4.71 0.20
CA MET A 216 -4.42 -5.96 0.67
C MET A 216 -3.41 -7.09 0.72
N PHE A 217 -2.88 -7.47 -0.44
CA PHE A 217 -1.93 -8.56 -0.59
C PHE A 217 -1.00 -8.31 -1.77
N MET A 218 0.18 -8.95 -1.73
CA MET A 218 1.15 -8.90 -2.81
C MET A 218 0.80 -9.98 -3.84
N TYR A 219 0.33 -9.63 -5.03
CA TYR A 219 -0.01 -10.62 -6.05
C TYR A 219 1.22 -11.13 -6.81
N TRP A 220 2.30 -10.34 -6.81
CA TRP A 220 3.58 -10.73 -7.39
C TRP A 220 4.69 -9.94 -6.71
N SER A 221 5.91 -10.48 -6.73
CA SER A 221 7.06 -9.88 -6.09
C SER A 221 8.31 -10.29 -6.84
N PHE A 222 9.00 -9.32 -7.43
CA PHE A 222 10.20 -9.55 -8.24
C PHE A 222 11.40 -8.83 -7.63
N THR A 223 12.60 -9.36 -7.82
CA THR A 223 13.82 -8.75 -7.29
C THR A 223 14.21 -7.56 -8.16
N THR A 224 13.81 -6.36 -7.76
CA THR A 224 14.00 -5.13 -8.54
C THR A 224 15.09 -4.23 -7.92
N PRO A 225 16.07 -3.74 -8.70
CA PRO A 225 17.05 -2.74 -8.25
C PRO A 225 16.40 -1.42 -7.81
N ARG A 226 17.04 -0.69 -6.88
CA ARG A 226 16.48 0.55 -6.30
C ARG A 226 16.34 1.69 -7.33
N ASP A 227 17.27 1.76 -8.27
CA ASP A 227 17.35 2.75 -9.34
C ASP A 227 16.41 2.44 -10.52
N GLN A 228 15.78 1.26 -10.54
CA GLN A 228 14.95 0.84 -11.66
C GLN A 228 13.77 1.79 -11.92
N TYR A 229 13.20 2.39 -10.87
CA TYR A 229 12.10 3.34 -11.00
C TYR A 229 12.50 4.63 -11.73
N GLU A 230 13.76 5.04 -11.67
CA GLU A 230 14.27 6.25 -12.34
C GLU A 230 14.50 6.03 -13.85
N LYS A 231 14.55 4.76 -14.29
CA LYS A 231 14.79 4.39 -15.69
C LYS A 231 13.50 4.47 -16.50
N HIS A 232 13.32 5.59 -17.19
CA HIS A 232 12.12 5.84 -17.98
C HIS A 232 12.31 5.64 -19.49
N SER A 233 13.52 5.35 -19.97
CA SER A 233 13.77 5.20 -21.41
C SER A 233 13.11 3.94 -21.96
N MET A 234 12.76 3.95 -23.26
CA MET A 234 12.15 2.79 -23.91
C MET A 234 13.10 1.58 -23.93
N GLY A 235 14.40 1.82 -24.09
CA GLY A 235 15.43 0.77 -24.05
C GLY A 235 15.51 0.10 -22.68
N ASP A 236 15.49 0.89 -21.61
CA ASP A 236 15.51 0.36 -20.24
C ASP A 236 14.28 -0.48 -19.93
N ARG A 237 13.09 -0.04 -20.39
CA ARG A 237 11.84 -0.77 -20.19
C ARG A 237 11.83 -2.12 -20.91
N LEU A 238 12.29 -2.15 -22.16
CA LEU A 238 12.40 -3.39 -22.93
C LEU A 238 13.45 -4.32 -22.34
N GLY A 239 14.61 -3.79 -21.94
CA GLY A 239 15.66 -4.55 -21.28
C GLY A 239 15.17 -5.17 -19.97
N PHE A 240 14.45 -4.41 -19.15
CA PHE A 240 13.89 -4.90 -17.90
C PHE A 240 12.78 -5.93 -18.11
N LEU A 241 11.94 -5.78 -19.14
CA LEU A 241 10.95 -6.79 -19.50
C LEU A 241 11.62 -8.11 -19.91
N ALA A 242 12.66 -8.04 -20.74
CA ALA A 242 13.43 -9.22 -21.12
C ALA A 242 14.08 -9.88 -19.88
N HIS A 243 14.62 -9.07 -18.97
CA HIS A 243 15.15 -9.54 -17.68
C HIS A 243 14.09 -10.27 -16.85
N ILE A 244 12.89 -9.70 -16.69
CA ILE A 244 11.76 -10.35 -16.01
C ILE A 244 11.41 -11.69 -16.66
N ILE A 245 11.38 -11.76 -17.99
CA ILE A 245 11.02 -13.00 -18.71
C ILE A 245 12.08 -14.09 -18.50
N ILE A 246 13.36 -13.73 -18.61
CA ILE A 246 14.47 -14.66 -18.45
C ILE A 246 14.55 -15.15 -16.99
N HIS A 247 14.39 -14.22 -16.04
CA HIS A 247 14.56 -14.48 -14.61
C HIS A 247 13.24 -14.69 -13.85
N PHE A 248 12.17 -15.03 -14.58
CA PHE A 248 10.83 -15.10 -14.00
C PHE A 248 10.76 -16.08 -12.82
N PHE A 249 11.47 -17.21 -12.89
CA PHE A 249 11.35 -18.27 -11.88
C PHE A 249 12.32 -18.12 -10.71
N ASP A 250 13.52 -17.61 -10.96
CA ASP A 250 14.61 -17.49 -9.99
C ASP A 250 14.59 -16.16 -9.22
N GLU A 251 14.19 -15.06 -9.85
CA GLU A 251 14.13 -13.75 -9.18
C GLU A 251 12.73 -13.39 -8.64
N THR A 252 11.70 -14.17 -8.97
CA THR A 252 10.39 -14.06 -8.31
C THR A 252 10.48 -14.55 -6.87
N ARG A 253 10.09 -13.70 -5.94
CA ARG A 253 10.03 -13.99 -4.51
C ARG A 253 8.72 -14.70 -4.18
N TRP A 254 8.62 -15.98 -4.55
CA TRP A 254 7.42 -16.81 -4.39
C TRP A 254 6.86 -16.84 -2.96
N SER A 255 7.72 -16.75 -1.94
CA SER A 255 7.29 -16.73 -0.53
C SER A 255 6.46 -15.50 -0.14
N ARG A 256 6.48 -14.45 -0.96
CA ARG A 256 5.72 -13.20 -0.75
C ARG A 256 4.41 -13.18 -1.52
N THR A 257 4.26 -14.03 -2.54
CA THR A 257 3.04 -14.10 -3.36
C THR A 257 1.84 -14.48 -2.51
N LEU A 258 0.74 -13.73 -2.65
CA LEU A 258 -0.50 -13.81 -1.87
C LEU A 258 -0.36 -13.56 -0.36
N LYS A 259 0.80 -13.10 0.11
CA LYS A 259 0.94 -12.69 1.51
C LYS A 259 0.10 -11.42 1.74
N VAL A 260 -0.54 -11.33 2.90
CA VAL A 260 -1.34 -10.16 3.28
C VAL A 260 -0.41 -9.04 3.77
N VAL A 261 -0.73 -7.80 3.41
CA VAL A 261 -0.04 -6.62 3.92
C VAL A 261 -0.58 -6.30 5.32
N GLN A 262 0.30 -6.36 6.32
CA GLN A 262 -0.03 -6.13 7.74
C GLN A 262 0.82 -5.02 8.33
#